data_AF-A0A0N8PQZ5-F1
#
_entry.id   AF-A0A0N8PQZ5-F1
#
_cell.length_a   1.000
_cell.length_b   1.000
_cell.length_c   1.000
_cell.angle_alpha   90.00
_cell.angle_beta   90.00
_cell.angle_gamma   90.00
#
_symmetry.space_group_name_H-M   'P 1'
#
loop_
_entity.id
_entity.type
_entity.pdbx_description
1 polymer ?
#
loop_
_entity_poly.entity_id
_entity_poly.type
_entity_poly.pdbx_seq_one_letter_code
_entity_poly.pdbx_strand_id
1 'polypeptide(L)'
;PRVFVGLSGEEATVPPHDDRYNSNAAAVGGGTPVYGAQAWRFLPTDFAMASAYGVPAGSSLADWPFGYDELAPYYERAEWEVGVAGESGASARIWPRAKDYPMPPVPNNRQGEVMRAGAAALGWPALAVPVLINSVPYQGRAACINCQHCVGFACPSDAKNGTHNTMIPRALATGRCELVTGAMVERIDTDSDGRVIGVSYYDANDQRHSPRAAVVVCSAGAIETARLLLNSRSAQHPDGLGNQHDQVGRNLQGHYYPGKFGLMPEQVYDGIGPGVSAATCHFNHGNPDVIGGGMLANEFIVLPIIFWAR
;
A
#
# COMPACT_ATOMS: atom_id res chain seq x y z
N PRO A 1 -17.08 -11.24 11.02
CA PRO A 1 -16.27 -12.45 10.74
C PRO A 1 -15.98 -12.48 9.24
N ARG A 2 -14.75 -12.81 8.81
CA ARG A 2 -14.48 -12.97 7.37
C ARG A 2 -14.80 -14.42 7.00
N VAL A 3 -15.56 -14.61 5.93
CA VAL A 3 -15.85 -15.93 5.37
C VAL A 3 -14.92 -16.14 4.19
N PHE A 4 -14.15 -17.23 4.23
CA PHE A 4 -13.34 -17.69 3.12
C PHE A 4 -14.10 -18.80 2.40
N VAL A 5 -14.17 -18.69 1.08
CA VAL A 5 -14.78 -19.71 0.22
C VAL A 5 -13.66 -20.43 -0.52
N GLY A 6 -13.49 -21.72 -0.26
CA GLY A 6 -12.49 -22.57 -0.91
C GLY A 6 -12.81 -22.79 -2.40
N LEU A 7 -11.84 -23.32 -3.15
CA LEU A 7 -12.00 -23.60 -4.59
C LEU A 7 -13.11 -24.63 -4.90
N SER A 8 -13.46 -25.46 -3.92
CA SER A 8 -14.57 -26.42 -3.93
C SER A 8 -15.93 -25.78 -3.57
N GLY A 9 -15.95 -24.50 -3.18
CA GLY A 9 -17.13 -23.80 -2.67
C GLY A 9 -17.35 -23.93 -1.16
N GLU A 10 -16.45 -24.57 -0.41
CA GLU A 10 -16.60 -24.70 1.04
C GLU A 10 -16.46 -23.35 1.77
N GLU A 11 -17.39 -23.02 2.67
CA GLU A 11 -17.32 -21.80 3.45
C GLU A 11 -16.69 -22.05 4.82
N ALA A 12 -15.72 -21.22 5.20
CA ALA A 12 -15.11 -21.24 6.52
C ALA A 12 -15.07 -19.82 7.11
N THR A 13 -15.52 -19.67 8.35
CA THR A 13 -15.26 -18.44 9.11
C THR A 13 -13.80 -18.41 9.53
N VAL A 14 -13.09 -17.37 9.10
CA VAL A 14 -11.67 -17.19 9.34
C VAL A 14 -11.47 -16.28 10.55
N PRO A 15 -10.74 -16.72 11.59
CA PRO A 15 -10.40 -15.86 12.72
C PRO A 15 -9.32 -14.84 12.33
N PRO A 16 -9.20 -13.69 13.04
CA PRO A 16 -8.23 -12.65 12.69
C PRO A 16 -6.74 -13.05 12.68
N HIS A 17 -6.38 -14.19 13.27
CA HIS A 17 -5.01 -14.69 13.34
C HIS A 17 -4.66 -15.70 12.24
N ASP A 18 -5.61 -16.08 11.39
CA ASP A 18 -5.40 -17.03 10.30
C ASP A 18 -4.98 -16.27 9.03
N ASP A 19 -4.01 -16.81 8.29
CA ASP A 19 -3.42 -16.17 7.10
C ASP A 19 -4.44 -15.88 5.99
N ARG A 20 -5.58 -16.58 5.97
CA ARG A 20 -6.68 -16.32 5.03
C ARG A 20 -7.48 -15.07 5.40
N TYR A 21 -7.25 -14.48 6.57
CA TYR A 21 -7.91 -13.26 7.02
C TYR A 21 -7.34 -12.06 6.24
N ASN A 22 -7.88 -11.83 5.04
CA ASN A 22 -7.43 -10.76 4.17
C ASN A 22 -7.56 -9.39 4.87
N SER A 23 -6.51 -8.56 4.86
CA SER A 23 -6.48 -7.24 5.51
C SER A 23 -7.08 -6.11 4.66
N ASN A 24 -7.61 -6.39 3.47
CA ASN A 24 -8.30 -5.40 2.65
C ASN A 24 -9.59 -4.95 3.34
N ALA A 25 -9.56 -3.74 3.89
CA ALA A 25 -10.67 -3.16 4.62
C ALA A 25 -11.68 -2.53 3.64
N ALA A 26 -12.95 -2.94 3.77
CA ALA A 26 -14.09 -2.32 3.10
C ALA A 26 -14.67 -1.23 4.01
N ALA A 27 -13.96 -0.11 4.11
CA ALA A 27 -14.32 1.03 4.94
C ALA A 27 -13.85 2.34 4.28
N VAL A 28 -14.38 3.47 4.75
CA VAL A 28 -13.86 4.78 4.37
C VAL A 28 -12.36 4.82 4.70
N GLY A 29 -11.54 5.08 3.68
CA GLY A 29 -10.08 5.03 3.79
C GLY A 29 -9.42 3.79 3.16
N GLY A 30 -10.22 2.79 2.75
CA GLY A 30 -9.71 1.52 2.24
C GLY A 30 -8.80 0.84 3.26
N GLY A 31 -7.66 0.29 2.80
CA GLY A 31 -6.67 -0.34 3.68
C GLY A 31 -5.78 0.62 4.50
N THR A 32 -5.80 1.92 4.22
CA THR A 32 -4.93 2.90 4.90
C THR A 32 -5.16 3.09 6.40
N PRO A 33 -6.34 2.83 6.99
CA PRO A 33 -6.48 2.81 8.44
C PRO A 33 -5.66 1.70 9.11
N VAL A 34 -5.38 0.59 8.41
CA VAL A 34 -4.78 -0.63 8.99
C VAL A 34 -3.43 -1.04 8.36
N TYR A 35 -2.95 -0.34 7.34
CA TYR A 35 -1.61 -0.58 6.75
C TYR A 35 -0.45 -0.16 7.67
N GLY A 36 0.79 -0.50 7.26
CA GLY A 36 2.01 -0.14 7.98
C GLY A 36 2.59 1.24 7.71
N ALA A 37 1.99 2.01 6.79
CA ALA A 37 2.41 3.36 6.43
C ALA A 37 3.87 3.50 5.96
N GLN A 38 4.48 2.48 5.35
CA GLN A 38 5.80 2.63 4.70
C GLN A 38 5.64 3.38 3.35
N ALA A 39 6.56 4.30 3.05
CA ALA A 39 6.53 5.21 1.90
C ALA A 39 7.75 5.03 0.97
N TRP A 40 7.86 3.87 0.33
CA TRP A 40 8.94 3.59 -0.61
C TRP A 40 8.66 4.19 -1.99
N ARG A 41 9.70 4.72 -2.64
CA ARG A 41 9.67 4.96 -4.08
C ARG A 41 10.18 3.72 -4.80
N PHE A 42 9.73 3.53 -6.03
CA PHE A 42 10.44 2.66 -6.98
C PHE A 42 11.84 3.23 -7.23
N LEU A 43 12.79 2.37 -7.56
CA LEU A 43 14.13 2.75 -7.97
C LEU A 43 14.16 2.97 -9.49
N PRO A 44 15.12 3.73 -10.04
CA PRO A 44 15.22 3.91 -11.48
C PRO A 44 15.23 2.59 -12.28
N THR A 45 15.89 1.56 -11.75
CA THR A 45 15.95 0.23 -12.38
C THR A 45 14.59 -0.50 -12.38
N ASP A 46 13.69 -0.22 -11.43
CA ASP A 46 12.35 -0.83 -11.38
C ASP A 46 11.51 -0.48 -12.63
N PHE A 47 11.82 0.64 -13.30
CA PHE A 47 11.14 1.07 -14.52
C PHE A 47 11.58 0.28 -15.77
N ALA A 48 12.72 -0.40 -15.71
CA ALA A 48 13.36 -1.08 -16.83
C ALA A 48 13.76 -2.53 -16.47
N MET A 49 12.96 -3.20 -15.64
CA MET A 49 13.26 -4.53 -15.13
C MET A 49 13.38 -5.62 -16.21
N ALA A 50 12.51 -5.60 -17.22
CA ALA A 50 12.56 -6.56 -18.32
C ALA A 50 13.82 -6.34 -19.17
N SER A 51 14.19 -5.08 -19.42
CA SER A 51 15.46 -4.76 -20.09
C SER A 51 16.68 -5.12 -19.23
N ALA A 52 16.63 -4.90 -17.93
CA ALA A 52 17.76 -5.10 -17.02
C ALA A 52 18.02 -6.59 -16.69
N TYR A 53 16.97 -7.39 -16.53
CA TYR A 53 17.06 -8.77 -16.04
C TYR A 53 16.52 -9.82 -17.03
N GLY A 54 15.97 -9.40 -18.17
CA GLY A 54 15.20 -10.27 -19.05
C GLY A 54 13.81 -10.55 -18.50
N VAL A 55 13.01 -11.28 -19.30
CA VAL A 55 11.66 -11.68 -18.92
C VAL A 55 11.66 -13.15 -18.53
N PRO A 56 11.40 -13.51 -17.25
CA PRO A 56 11.31 -14.91 -16.85
C PRO A 56 10.21 -15.65 -17.62
N ALA A 57 10.45 -16.93 -17.91
CA ALA A 57 9.47 -17.77 -18.62
C ALA A 57 8.13 -17.81 -17.87
N GLY A 58 7.03 -17.54 -18.58
CA GLY A 58 5.68 -17.50 -18.00
C GLY A 58 5.36 -16.23 -17.19
N SER A 59 6.27 -15.25 -17.14
CA SER A 59 6.04 -13.94 -16.54
C SER A 59 5.46 -12.95 -17.54
N SER A 60 4.64 -12.01 -17.06
CA SER A 60 4.21 -10.83 -17.81
C SER A 60 5.04 -9.57 -17.50
N LEU A 61 6.25 -9.76 -16.94
CA LEU A 61 7.19 -8.68 -16.68
C LEU A 61 7.44 -7.86 -17.95
N ALA A 62 7.24 -6.56 -17.85
CA ALA A 62 7.48 -5.59 -18.91
C ALA A 62 8.11 -4.33 -18.30
N ASP A 63 8.82 -3.58 -19.14
CA ASP A 63 9.28 -2.25 -18.76
C ASP A 63 8.11 -1.27 -18.73
N TRP A 64 8.22 -0.28 -17.85
CA TRP A 64 7.27 0.81 -17.81
C TRP A 64 7.40 1.67 -19.09
N PRO A 65 6.30 2.20 -19.62
CA PRO A 65 6.34 3.06 -20.81
C PRO A 65 6.91 4.47 -20.51
N PHE A 66 7.32 4.74 -19.27
CA PHE A 66 7.94 5.97 -18.78
C PHE A 66 9.03 5.64 -17.76
N GLY A 67 9.92 6.60 -17.52
CA GLY A 67 11.05 6.44 -16.58
C GLY A 67 10.81 7.06 -15.21
N TYR A 68 11.76 6.82 -14.30
CA TYR A 68 11.74 7.39 -12.95
C TYR A 68 11.59 8.92 -12.93
N ASP A 69 12.32 9.61 -13.81
CA ASP A 69 12.35 11.08 -13.82
C ASP A 69 10.98 11.70 -14.15
N GLU A 70 10.13 10.98 -14.89
CA GLU A 70 8.76 11.41 -15.15
C GLU A 70 7.88 11.29 -13.90
N LEU A 71 8.08 10.23 -13.09
CA LEU A 71 7.30 10.00 -11.87
C LEU A 71 7.84 10.75 -10.65
N ALA A 72 9.13 11.12 -10.63
CA ALA A 72 9.81 11.72 -9.49
C ALA A 72 9.12 12.99 -8.94
N PRO A 73 8.65 13.95 -9.76
CA PRO A 73 7.91 15.12 -9.27
C PRO A 73 6.58 14.75 -8.58
N TYR A 74 5.94 13.67 -9.03
CA TYR A 74 4.68 13.19 -8.44
C TYR A 74 4.91 12.45 -7.12
N TYR A 75 6.02 11.71 -6.99
CA TYR A 75 6.44 11.17 -5.68
C TYR A 75 6.66 12.30 -4.67
N GLU A 76 7.38 13.35 -5.04
CA GLU A 76 7.62 14.49 -4.17
C GLU A 76 6.32 15.18 -3.75
N ARG A 77 5.43 15.41 -4.71
CA ARG A 77 4.11 15.97 -4.40
C ARG A 77 3.35 15.07 -3.45
N ALA A 78 3.28 13.76 -3.72
CA ALA A 78 2.58 12.81 -2.87
C ALA A 78 3.15 12.80 -1.44
N GLU A 79 4.47 12.73 -1.29
CA GLU A 79 5.17 12.75 0.01
C GLU A 79 4.79 13.97 0.86
N TRP A 80 4.76 15.15 0.24
CA TRP A 80 4.38 16.39 0.92
C TRP A 80 2.87 16.47 1.21
N GLU A 81 2.02 15.97 0.32
CA GLU A 81 0.56 15.97 0.50
C GLU A 81 0.12 15.01 1.61
N VAL A 82 0.75 13.84 1.73
CA VAL A 82 0.40 12.81 2.73
C VAL A 82 1.21 12.90 4.02
N GLY A 83 2.32 13.64 4.03
CA GLY A 83 3.18 13.83 5.19
C GLY A 83 4.09 12.62 5.44
N VAL A 84 5.13 12.47 4.62
CA VAL A 84 6.15 11.43 4.83
C VAL A 84 7.27 11.94 5.75
N ALA A 85 7.54 11.19 6.82
CA ALA A 85 8.71 11.33 7.67
C ALA A 85 9.82 10.39 7.18
N GLY A 86 11.06 10.88 7.04
CA GLY A 86 12.16 10.01 6.64
C GLY A 86 13.53 10.69 6.62
N GLU A 87 14.58 9.89 6.40
CA GLU A 87 15.98 10.34 6.39
C GLU A 87 16.41 10.78 4.98
N SER A 88 16.15 12.04 4.60
CA SER A 88 16.34 12.53 3.22
C SER A 88 17.72 12.24 2.64
N GLY A 89 18.78 12.50 3.40
CA GLY A 89 20.16 12.29 2.93
C GLY A 89 20.51 10.81 2.72
N ALA A 90 19.98 9.89 3.52
CA ALA A 90 20.18 8.46 3.30
C ALA A 90 19.35 7.94 2.13
N SER A 91 18.08 8.35 2.04
CA SER A 91 17.21 8.00 0.91
C SER A 91 17.76 8.49 -0.43
N ALA A 92 18.35 9.69 -0.49
CA ALA A 92 18.93 10.27 -1.70
C ALA A 92 20.11 9.45 -2.28
N ARG A 93 20.73 8.57 -1.46
CA ARG A 93 21.77 7.64 -1.92
C ARG A 93 21.21 6.36 -2.55
N ILE A 94 19.91 6.11 -2.40
CA ILE A 94 19.24 4.89 -2.88
C ILE A 94 18.34 5.22 -4.08
N TRP A 95 17.56 6.30 -4.00
CA TRP A 95 16.78 6.81 -5.12
C TRP A 95 16.94 8.33 -5.27
N PRO A 96 16.97 8.86 -6.51
CA PRO A 96 17.11 10.29 -6.73
C PRO A 96 15.95 11.08 -6.12
N ARG A 97 16.24 12.26 -5.58
CA ARG A 97 15.22 13.19 -5.10
C ARG A 97 15.73 14.62 -5.17
N ALA A 98 14.88 15.54 -5.58
CA ALA A 98 15.20 16.97 -5.63
C ALA A 98 14.81 17.68 -4.33
N LYS A 99 13.82 17.15 -3.61
CA LYS A 99 13.31 17.73 -2.35
C LYS A 99 13.44 16.78 -1.17
N ASP A 100 13.75 17.35 -0.01
CA ASP A 100 13.67 16.65 1.27
C ASP A 100 12.25 16.19 1.60
N TYR A 101 12.15 15.18 2.46
CA TYR A 101 10.88 14.81 3.09
C TYR A 101 10.30 15.99 3.89
N PRO A 102 8.96 16.12 3.97
CA PRO A 102 8.31 17.19 4.74
C PRO A 102 8.59 17.11 6.25
N MET A 103 9.03 15.96 6.75
CA MET A 103 9.29 15.74 8.17
C MET A 103 10.58 14.92 8.39
N PRO A 104 11.30 15.14 9.52
CA PRO A 104 12.42 14.29 9.91
C PRO A 104 11.97 12.85 10.16
N PRO A 105 12.87 11.86 10.17
CA PRO A 105 12.49 10.48 10.44
C PRO A 105 11.90 10.33 11.85
N VAL A 106 11.00 9.36 12.00
CA VAL A 106 10.57 8.89 13.33
C VAL A 106 11.77 8.26 14.05
N PRO A 107 11.86 8.35 15.40
CA PRO A 107 12.92 7.68 16.13
C PRO A 107 12.91 6.16 15.91
N ASN A 108 14.08 5.54 15.89
CA ASN A 108 14.17 4.09 15.85
C ASN A 108 13.68 3.49 17.17
N ASN A 109 13.08 2.31 17.07
CA ASN A 109 12.90 1.44 18.21
C ASN A 109 14.15 0.56 18.41
N ARG A 110 14.19 -0.18 19.52
CA ARG A 110 15.33 -1.03 19.87
C ARG A 110 15.62 -2.11 18.81
N GLN A 111 14.60 -2.64 18.14
CA GLN A 111 14.78 -3.63 17.08
C GLN A 111 15.48 -2.99 15.87
N GLY A 112 15.07 -1.77 15.51
CA GLY A 112 15.68 -0.98 14.43
C GLY A 112 17.14 -0.64 14.71
N GLU A 113 17.48 -0.27 15.95
CA GLU A 113 18.88 -0.02 16.33
C GLU A 113 19.76 -1.27 16.21
N VAL A 114 19.26 -2.43 16.68
CA VAL A 114 19.96 -3.72 16.52
C VAL A 114 20.14 -4.06 15.05
N MET A 115 19.13 -3.84 14.22
CA MET A 115 19.22 -4.05 12.78
C MET A 115 20.26 -3.14 12.14
N ARG A 116 20.28 -1.84 12.47
CA ARG A 116 21.26 -0.87 11.95
C ARG A 116 22.68 -1.26 12.36
N ALA A 117 22.88 -1.71 13.59
CA ALA A 117 24.18 -2.19 14.06
C ALA A 117 24.65 -3.43 13.28
N GLY A 118 23.76 -4.41 13.06
CA GLY A 118 24.04 -5.60 12.26
C GLY A 118 24.37 -5.26 10.80
N ALA A 119 23.58 -4.39 10.17
CA ALA A 119 23.84 -3.90 8.81
C ALA A 119 25.21 -3.20 8.72
N ALA A 120 25.54 -2.33 9.68
CA ALA A 120 26.83 -1.65 9.72
C ALA A 120 28.01 -2.63 9.87
N ALA A 121 27.88 -3.65 10.73
CA ALA A 121 28.90 -4.69 10.90
C ALA A 121 29.15 -5.50 9.62
N LEU A 122 28.14 -5.64 8.77
CA LEU A 122 28.22 -6.30 7.47
C LEU A 122 28.60 -5.35 6.33
N GLY A 123 28.76 -4.05 6.60
CA GLY A 123 29.01 -3.03 5.58
C GLY A 123 27.80 -2.72 4.69
N TRP A 124 26.58 -3.07 5.12
CA TRP A 124 25.35 -2.81 4.38
C TRP A 124 24.80 -1.42 4.70
N PRO A 125 24.39 -0.63 3.69
CA PRO A 125 23.76 0.66 3.91
C PRO A 125 22.40 0.46 4.58
N ALA A 126 22.13 1.20 5.65
CA ALA A 126 20.84 1.22 6.32
C ALA A 126 20.30 2.64 6.41
N LEU A 127 18.97 2.75 6.49
CA LEU A 127 18.25 4.02 6.62
C LEU A 127 17.09 3.89 7.60
N ALA A 128 16.63 5.03 8.12
CA ALA A 128 15.31 5.08 8.72
C ALA A 128 14.24 4.85 7.63
N VAL A 129 13.28 3.97 7.90
CA VAL A 129 12.20 3.68 6.95
C VAL A 129 11.36 4.94 6.73
N PRO A 130 11.16 5.40 5.48
CA PRO A 130 10.25 6.50 5.21
C PRO A 130 8.82 6.04 5.54
N VAL A 131 8.13 6.81 6.37
CA VAL A 131 6.79 6.46 6.85
C VAL A 131 5.82 7.63 6.73
N LEU A 132 4.56 7.34 6.40
CA LEU A 132 3.45 8.29 6.43
C LEU A 132 2.93 8.45 7.88
N ILE A 133 3.83 8.73 8.82
CA ILE A 133 3.55 8.92 10.25
C ILE A 133 4.16 10.24 10.67
N ASN A 134 3.36 11.08 11.30
CA ASN A 134 3.79 12.39 11.76
C ASN A 134 4.87 12.28 12.85
N SER A 135 6.13 12.55 12.53
CA SER A 135 7.21 12.67 13.52
C SER A 135 7.16 14.00 14.30
N VAL A 136 6.51 15.00 13.70
CA VAL A 136 6.17 16.30 14.28
C VAL A 136 4.73 16.65 13.90
N PRO A 137 4.05 17.60 14.57
CA PRO A 137 2.73 18.05 14.14
C PRO A 137 2.77 18.51 12.67
N TYR A 138 1.85 17.99 11.85
CA TYR A 138 1.87 18.23 10.40
C TYR A 138 0.45 18.29 9.84
N GLN A 139 0.17 19.33 9.06
CA GLN A 139 -1.14 19.58 8.41
C GLN A 139 -2.34 19.42 9.36
N GLY A 140 -2.24 19.96 10.57
CA GLY A 140 -3.33 19.93 11.56
C GLY A 140 -3.49 18.61 12.31
N ARG A 141 -2.63 17.62 12.07
CA ARG A 141 -2.60 16.34 12.81
C ARG A 141 -1.43 16.30 13.79
N ALA A 142 -1.66 15.74 14.97
CA ALA A 142 -0.64 15.64 16.03
C ALA A 142 0.53 14.73 15.64
N ALA A 143 1.64 14.83 16.37
CA ALA A 143 2.76 13.91 16.25
C ALA A 143 2.41 12.51 16.81
N CYS A 144 3.17 11.50 16.38
CA CYS A 144 3.04 10.13 16.82
C CYS A 144 3.25 9.99 18.34
N ILE A 145 2.39 9.19 18.98
CA ILE A 145 2.54 8.81 20.41
C ILE A 145 3.34 7.51 20.61
N ASN A 146 3.94 6.97 19.54
CA ASN A 146 4.78 5.77 19.54
C ASN A 146 4.12 4.52 20.14
N CYS A 147 2.82 4.31 19.88
CA CYS A 147 2.05 3.21 20.45
C CYS A 147 2.29 1.82 19.82
N GLN A 148 3.20 1.69 18.84
CA GLN A 148 3.56 0.46 18.11
C GLN A 148 2.49 -0.20 17.23
N HIS A 149 1.19 0.00 17.51
CA HIS A 149 0.06 -0.63 16.82
C HIS A 149 -0.27 -0.02 15.43
N CYS A 150 0.70 0.00 14.51
CA CYS A 150 0.48 0.56 13.18
C CYS A 150 -0.25 -0.40 12.22
N VAL A 151 0.17 -1.66 12.13
CA VAL A 151 -0.38 -2.65 11.19
C VAL A 151 -1.55 -3.40 11.83
N GLY A 152 -2.65 -3.56 11.10
CA GLY A 152 -3.86 -4.24 11.57
C GLY A 152 -4.78 -3.38 12.46
N PHE A 153 -4.32 -2.21 12.90
CA PHE A 153 -5.06 -1.33 13.82
C PHE A 153 -5.16 0.10 13.29
N ALA A 154 -6.30 0.75 13.56
CA ALA A 154 -6.45 2.19 13.41
C ALA A 154 -5.52 2.93 14.38
N CYS A 155 -4.95 4.05 13.95
CA CYS A 155 -4.07 4.83 14.79
C CYS A 155 -4.88 5.58 15.87
N PRO A 156 -4.60 5.39 17.17
CA PRO A 156 -5.39 5.99 18.24
C PRO A 156 -5.16 7.50 18.39
N SER A 157 -4.03 8.03 17.90
CA SER A 157 -3.70 9.45 17.99
C SER A 157 -3.87 10.19 16.66
N ASP A 158 -4.43 9.52 15.65
CA ASP A 158 -4.59 10.06 14.30
C ASP A 158 -3.27 10.51 13.63
N ALA A 159 -2.10 10.07 14.13
CA ALA A 159 -0.78 10.49 13.63
C ALA A 159 -0.29 9.69 12.40
N LYS A 160 -0.77 8.45 12.21
CA LYS A 160 -0.56 7.66 10.99
C LYS A 160 -1.52 8.14 9.90
N ASN A 161 -0.99 8.56 8.76
CA ASN A 161 -1.80 8.97 7.62
C ASN A 161 -2.73 7.82 7.21
N GLY A 162 -3.98 8.14 6.93
CA GLY A 162 -4.80 7.36 6.01
C GLY A 162 -5.70 8.31 5.23
N THR A 163 -6.27 7.84 4.12
CA THR A 163 -7.14 8.71 3.30
C THR A 163 -8.39 9.15 4.07
N HIS A 164 -8.85 8.37 5.05
CA HIS A 164 -9.94 8.70 5.97
C HIS A 164 -9.68 9.91 6.89
N ASN A 165 -8.43 10.17 7.28
CA ASN A 165 -8.06 11.27 8.20
C ASN A 165 -7.27 12.40 7.52
N THR A 166 -6.92 12.24 6.23
CA THR A 166 -6.17 13.25 5.47
C THR A 166 -6.93 13.73 4.24
N MET A 167 -6.95 12.93 3.17
CA MET A 167 -7.45 13.36 1.86
C MET A 167 -8.96 13.54 1.82
N ILE A 168 -9.73 12.61 2.39
CA ILE A 168 -11.19 12.66 2.37
C ILE A 168 -11.71 13.87 3.18
N PRO A 169 -11.26 14.12 4.43
CA PRO A 169 -11.67 15.32 5.17
C PRO A 169 -11.33 16.61 4.42
N ARG A 170 -10.14 16.69 3.81
CA ARG A 170 -9.74 17.84 2.98
C ARG A 170 -10.66 18.04 1.78
N ALA A 171 -11.04 16.97 1.09
CA ALA A 171 -11.96 17.02 -0.03
C ALA A 171 -13.37 17.47 0.39
N LEU A 172 -13.91 16.90 1.48
CA LEU A 172 -15.21 17.28 2.06
C LEU A 172 -15.24 18.75 2.49
N ALA A 173 -14.17 19.25 3.12
CA ALA A 173 -14.05 20.64 3.56
C ALA A 173 -14.13 21.67 2.41
N THR A 174 -13.95 21.25 1.15
CA THR A 174 -14.11 22.15 0.00
C THR A 174 -15.57 22.49 -0.32
N GLY A 175 -16.54 21.74 0.22
CA GLY A 175 -17.95 21.85 -0.14
C GLY A 175 -18.29 21.32 -1.54
N ARG A 176 -17.31 20.73 -2.25
CA ARG A 176 -17.46 20.19 -3.62
C ARG A 176 -17.33 18.66 -3.69
N CYS A 177 -17.33 18.00 -2.53
CA CYS A 177 -17.23 16.55 -2.42
C CYS A 177 -18.41 16.05 -1.60
N GLU A 178 -19.09 15.03 -2.11
CA GLU A 178 -20.06 14.23 -1.36
C GLU A 178 -19.46 12.84 -1.14
N LEU A 179 -19.61 12.30 0.06
CA LEU A 179 -19.19 10.95 0.41
C LEU A 179 -20.43 10.10 0.69
N VAL A 180 -20.69 9.15 -0.21
CA VAL A 180 -21.75 8.15 -0.03
C VAL A 180 -21.13 6.89 0.55
N THR A 181 -21.55 6.50 1.75
CA THR A 181 -21.07 5.28 2.44
C THR A 181 -22.12 4.17 2.40
N GLY A 182 -21.69 2.92 2.59
CA GLY A 182 -22.60 1.78 2.47
C GLY A 182 -23.14 1.62 1.04
N ALA A 183 -22.40 2.10 0.05
CA ALA A 183 -22.74 2.03 -1.36
C ALA A 183 -21.74 1.13 -2.08
N MET A 184 -22.25 0.07 -2.71
CA MET A 184 -21.45 -0.86 -3.51
C MET A 184 -21.77 -0.70 -4.99
N VAL A 185 -20.79 -0.23 -5.76
CA VAL A 185 -20.94 -0.08 -7.21
C VAL A 185 -21.00 -1.46 -7.85
N GLU A 186 -22.12 -1.72 -8.50
CA GLU A 186 -22.37 -2.94 -9.27
C GLU A 186 -21.73 -2.82 -10.64
N ARG A 187 -21.91 -1.67 -11.31
CA ARG A 187 -21.57 -1.48 -12.72
C ARG A 187 -21.23 -0.03 -13.06
N ILE A 188 -20.31 0.17 -14.00
CA ILE A 188 -20.11 1.44 -14.73
C ILE A 188 -21.00 1.42 -15.97
N ASP A 189 -21.88 2.41 -16.09
CA ASP A 189 -22.87 2.47 -17.17
C ASP A 189 -22.30 3.17 -18.40
N THR A 190 -22.61 2.63 -19.59
CA THR A 190 -22.25 3.23 -20.89
C THR A 190 -23.47 3.52 -21.76
N ASP A 191 -23.34 4.48 -22.67
CA ASP A 191 -24.31 4.71 -23.74
C ASP A 191 -24.17 3.70 -24.92
N SER A 192 -24.93 3.91 -26.00
CA SER A 192 -24.89 3.08 -27.21
C SER A 192 -23.57 3.16 -27.98
N ASP A 193 -22.82 4.25 -27.82
CA ASP A 193 -21.50 4.44 -28.42
C ASP A 193 -20.39 3.83 -27.53
N GLY A 194 -20.76 3.29 -26.37
CA GLY A 194 -19.84 2.70 -25.40
C GLY A 194 -19.12 3.74 -24.53
N ARG A 195 -19.59 5.00 -24.50
CA ARG A 195 -19.04 6.05 -23.64
C ARG A 195 -19.62 5.93 -22.23
N VAL A 196 -18.77 6.14 -21.22
CA VAL A 196 -19.19 6.14 -19.81
C VAL A 196 -20.14 7.30 -19.53
N ILE A 197 -21.24 7.02 -18.85
CA ILE A 197 -22.29 8.01 -18.52
C ILE A 197 -22.67 8.04 -17.04
N GLY A 198 -22.09 7.17 -16.21
CA GLY A 198 -22.38 7.11 -14.78
C GLY A 198 -22.05 5.75 -14.17
N VAL A 199 -22.62 5.50 -13.01
CA VAL A 199 -22.50 4.22 -12.30
C VAL A 199 -23.87 3.78 -11.79
N SER A 200 -24.04 2.48 -11.62
CA SER A 200 -25.14 1.89 -10.88
C SER A 200 -24.60 1.22 -9.61
N TYR A 201 -25.21 1.52 -8.47
CA TYR A 201 -24.80 0.99 -7.17
C TYR A 201 -25.99 0.62 -6.29
N TYR A 202 -25.76 -0.24 -5.30
CA TYR A 202 -26.71 -0.56 -4.26
C TYR A 202 -26.31 0.12 -2.95
N ASP A 203 -27.28 0.69 -2.23
CA ASP A 203 -27.07 1.21 -0.89
C ASP A 203 -27.23 0.13 0.20
N ALA A 204 -27.08 0.52 1.47
CA ALA A 204 -27.18 -0.39 2.61
C ALA A 204 -28.57 -0.99 2.84
N ASN A 205 -29.60 -0.51 2.12
CA ASN A 205 -30.97 -1.03 2.16
C ASN A 205 -31.32 -1.83 0.89
N ASP A 206 -30.31 -2.24 0.12
CA ASP A 206 -30.45 -2.93 -1.18
C ASP A 206 -31.25 -2.11 -2.23
N GLN A 207 -31.29 -0.79 -2.10
CA GLN A 207 -31.90 0.07 -3.11
C GLN A 207 -30.88 0.41 -4.20
N ARG A 208 -31.32 0.28 -5.46
CA ARG A 208 -30.48 0.53 -6.63
C ARG A 208 -30.56 2.00 -7.06
N HIS A 209 -29.40 2.63 -7.20
CA HIS A 209 -29.22 4.01 -7.64
C HIS A 209 -28.39 4.06 -8.92
N SER A 210 -28.67 5.00 -9.82
CA SER A 210 -27.96 5.15 -11.11
C SER A 210 -27.63 6.61 -11.45
N PRO A 211 -26.80 7.31 -10.65
CA PRO A 211 -26.41 8.68 -10.93
C PRO A 211 -25.62 8.80 -12.25
N ARG A 212 -25.85 9.92 -12.96
CA ARG A 212 -25.08 10.29 -14.15
C ARG A 212 -23.79 11.02 -13.75
N ALA A 213 -22.71 10.77 -14.48
CA ALA A 213 -21.44 11.44 -14.30
C ALA A 213 -20.76 11.67 -15.65
N ALA A 214 -20.08 12.83 -15.80
CA ALA A 214 -19.27 13.11 -16.97
C ALA A 214 -17.95 12.33 -16.98
N VAL A 215 -17.43 12.00 -15.80
CA VAL A 215 -16.20 11.24 -15.59
C VAL A 215 -16.40 10.27 -14.44
N VAL A 216 -15.91 9.03 -14.61
CA VAL A 216 -15.85 8.03 -13.55
C VAL A 216 -14.38 7.65 -13.35
N VAL A 217 -13.91 7.77 -12.10
CA VAL A 217 -12.57 7.33 -11.70
C VAL A 217 -12.72 6.05 -10.88
N CYS A 218 -12.18 4.94 -11.37
CA CYS A 218 -12.24 3.66 -10.67
C CYS A 218 -11.04 3.50 -9.73
N SER A 219 -11.29 3.57 -8.42
CA SER A 219 -10.27 3.48 -7.37
C SER A 219 -10.62 2.43 -6.31
N ALA A 220 -11.16 1.28 -6.72
CA ALA A 220 -11.68 0.25 -5.82
C ALA A 220 -10.59 -0.70 -5.27
N GLY A 221 -9.32 -0.50 -5.63
CA GLY A 221 -8.21 -1.41 -5.32
C GLY A 221 -8.06 -2.51 -6.39
N ALA A 222 -6.95 -3.27 -6.34
CA ALA A 222 -6.54 -4.16 -7.44
C ALA A 222 -7.61 -5.18 -7.85
N ILE A 223 -8.24 -5.84 -6.87
CA ILE A 223 -9.24 -6.89 -7.12
C ILE A 223 -10.58 -6.31 -7.54
N GLU A 224 -11.14 -5.39 -6.74
CA GLU A 224 -12.49 -4.86 -6.99
C GLU A 224 -12.55 -3.95 -8.23
N THR A 225 -11.45 -3.28 -8.58
CA THR A 225 -11.37 -2.53 -9.85
C THR A 225 -11.46 -3.46 -11.04
N ALA A 226 -10.68 -4.55 -11.05
CA ALA A 226 -10.74 -5.54 -12.12
C ALA A 226 -12.14 -6.20 -12.20
N ARG A 227 -12.70 -6.62 -11.05
CA ARG A 227 -14.05 -7.18 -10.98
C ARG A 227 -15.10 -6.21 -11.54
N LEU A 228 -15.08 -4.95 -11.11
CA LEU A 228 -16.05 -3.95 -11.56
C LEU A 228 -15.95 -3.71 -13.08
N LEU A 229 -14.74 -3.59 -13.62
CA LEU A 229 -14.54 -3.41 -15.06
C LEU A 229 -15.03 -4.64 -15.85
N LEU A 230 -14.70 -5.85 -15.41
CA LEU A 230 -15.16 -7.11 -16.04
C LEU A 230 -16.67 -7.31 -15.95
N ASN A 231 -17.31 -6.86 -14.87
CA ASN A 231 -18.76 -6.90 -14.70
C ASN A 231 -19.47 -5.78 -15.49
N SER A 232 -18.75 -4.75 -15.92
CA SER A 232 -19.29 -3.62 -16.69
C SER A 232 -19.38 -3.90 -18.18
N ARG A 233 -20.11 -4.97 -18.52
CA ARG A 233 -20.35 -5.39 -19.91
C ARG A 233 -21.45 -4.54 -20.58
N SER A 234 -21.26 -4.26 -21.86
CA SER A 234 -22.26 -3.68 -22.74
C SER A 234 -22.09 -4.21 -24.16
N ALA A 235 -22.97 -3.82 -25.09
CA ALA A 235 -22.84 -4.25 -26.50
C ALA A 235 -21.48 -3.85 -27.12
N GLN A 236 -20.93 -2.70 -26.72
CA GLN A 236 -19.62 -2.21 -27.19
C GLN A 236 -18.45 -2.75 -26.35
N HIS A 237 -18.72 -3.29 -25.17
CA HIS A 237 -17.73 -3.85 -24.25
C HIS A 237 -18.15 -5.27 -23.82
N PRO A 238 -18.27 -6.24 -24.76
CA PRO A 238 -18.86 -7.54 -24.48
C PRO A 238 -18.07 -8.33 -23.43
N ASP A 239 -16.76 -8.10 -23.33
CA ASP A 239 -15.84 -8.78 -22.39
C ASP A 239 -15.46 -7.94 -21.17
N GLY A 240 -16.18 -6.84 -20.93
CA GLY A 240 -15.96 -5.90 -19.84
C GLY A 240 -15.36 -4.58 -20.32
N LEU A 241 -15.64 -3.50 -19.58
CA LEU A 241 -15.23 -2.14 -19.93
C LEU A 241 -13.70 -2.03 -19.98
N GLY A 242 -13.17 -1.66 -21.15
CA GLY A 242 -11.72 -1.53 -21.37
C GLY A 242 -10.97 -2.85 -21.51
N ASN A 243 -11.67 -3.98 -21.65
CA ASN A 243 -11.06 -5.31 -21.72
C ASN A 243 -10.91 -5.86 -23.16
N GLN A 244 -10.80 -4.99 -24.17
CA GLN A 244 -10.72 -5.43 -25.58
C GLN A 244 -9.47 -6.28 -25.93
N HIS A 245 -8.47 -6.31 -25.04
CA HIS A 245 -7.23 -7.07 -25.20
C HIS A 245 -7.05 -8.14 -24.11
N ASP A 246 -8.12 -8.47 -23.38
CA ASP A 246 -8.11 -9.49 -22.32
C ASP A 246 -6.98 -9.24 -21.31
N GLN A 247 -6.80 -8.00 -20.86
CA GLN A 247 -5.78 -7.62 -19.87
C GLN A 247 -6.38 -7.29 -18.50
N VAL A 248 -7.67 -6.95 -18.43
CA VAL A 248 -8.31 -6.58 -17.17
C VAL A 248 -8.38 -7.81 -16.26
N GLY A 249 -7.84 -7.69 -15.05
CA GLY A 249 -7.76 -8.79 -14.08
C GLY A 249 -6.57 -9.73 -14.26
N ARG A 250 -5.76 -9.54 -15.32
CA ARG A 250 -4.48 -10.25 -15.48
C ARG A 250 -3.35 -9.49 -14.81
N ASN A 251 -2.17 -10.11 -14.80
CA ASN A 251 -0.92 -9.52 -14.30
C ASN A 251 -0.99 -9.13 -12.81
N LEU A 252 -1.87 -9.80 -12.05
CA LEU A 252 -1.99 -9.61 -10.61
C LEU A 252 -0.65 -9.98 -9.95
N GLN A 253 -0.07 -9.04 -9.25
CA GLN A 253 1.18 -9.18 -8.53
C GLN A 253 0.94 -8.93 -7.05
N GLY A 254 1.67 -9.67 -6.22
CA GLY A 254 1.75 -9.46 -4.78
C GLY A 254 3.20 -9.30 -4.36
N HIS A 255 3.40 -8.87 -3.11
CA HIS A 255 4.72 -8.89 -2.51
C HIS A 255 4.86 -10.18 -1.71
N TYR A 256 5.87 -10.98 -2.07
CA TYR A 256 6.27 -12.08 -1.21
C TYR A 256 6.93 -11.50 0.05
N TYR A 257 6.38 -11.82 1.22
CA TYR A 257 6.82 -11.28 2.51
C TYR A 257 7.48 -12.37 3.37
N PRO A 258 8.78 -12.65 3.17
CA PRO A 258 9.50 -13.61 3.98
C PRO A 258 9.96 -13.00 5.30
N GLY A 259 9.55 -13.59 6.42
CA GLY A 259 10.02 -13.24 7.76
C GLY A 259 11.09 -14.21 8.27
N LYS A 260 12.07 -13.70 9.02
CA LYS A 260 12.99 -14.51 9.83
C LYS A 260 13.03 -13.98 11.26
N PHE A 261 13.08 -14.90 12.22
CA PHE A 261 13.18 -14.59 13.64
C PHE A 261 14.48 -15.16 14.20
N GLY A 262 15.07 -14.45 15.16
CA GLY A 262 16.28 -14.87 15.87
C GLY A 262 16.17 -14.54 17.34
N LEU A 263 16.75 -15.39 18.19
CA LEU A 263 16.86 -15.15 19.62
C LEU A 263 18.18 -14.42 19.90
N MET A 264 18.09 -13.36 20.70
CA MET A 264 19.24 -12.58 21.13
C MET A 264 19.41 -12.73 22.66
N PRO A 265 20.65 -12.75 23.18
CA PRO A 265 20.86 -12.81 24.63
C PRO A 265 20.41 -11.53 25.34
N GLU A 266 20.44 -10.38 24.65
CA GLU A 266 19.89 -9.13 25.14
C GLU A 266 18.40 -8.98 24.82
N GLN A 267 17.67 -8.25 25.67
CA GLN A 267 16.32 -7.82 25.34
C GLN A 267 16.36 -6.88 24.13
N VAL A 268 15.81 -7.28 22.98
CA VAL A 268 15.78 -6.44 21.76
C VAL A 268 14.41 -5.82 21.48
N TYR A 269 13.39 -6.20 22.25
CA TYR A 269 12.02 -5.70 22.13
C TYR A 269 11.68 -4.70 23.25
N ASP A 270 11.19 -3.52 22.88
CA ASP A 270 10.88 -2.41 23.79
C ASP A 270 9.40 -1.98 23.79
N GLY A 271 8.60 -2.48 22.83
CA GLY A 271 7.19 -2.11 22.73
C GLY A 271 6.94 -0.69 22.19
N ILE A 272 7.97 -0.02 21.66
CA ILE A 272 7.90 1.38 21.21
C ILE A 272 7.70 1.42 19.70
N GLY A 273 6.72 2.20 19.26
CA GLY A 273 6.42 2.39 17.84
C GLY A 273 7.16 3.58 17.20
N PRO A 274 7.07 3.71 15.87
CA PRO A 274 6.40 2.78 14.93
C PRO A 274 7.06 1.39 14.87
N GLY A 275 6.31 0.37 14.45
CA GLY A 275 6.81 -1.01 14.45
C GLY A 275 8.04 -1.19 13.55
N VAL A 276 7.92 -0.79 12.28
CA VAL A 276 9.07 -0.68 11.37
C VAL A 276 9.78 0.66 11.61
N SER A 277 11.12 0.65 11.70
CA SER A 277 11.88 1.89 11.90
C SER A 277 13.21 1.93 11.13
N ALA A 278 13.84 0.78 10.89
CA ALA A 278 15.07 0.66 10.12
C ALA A 278 14.94 -0.35 9.00
N ALA A 279 15.68 -0.09 7.92
CA ALA A 279 15.80 -1.02 6.80
C ALA A 279 17.16 -0.93 6.11
N THR A 280 17.43 -1.91 5.26
CA THR A 280 18.46 -1.85 4.23
C THR A 280 17.85 -2.17 2.87
N CYS A 281 18.22 -1.39 1.85
CA CYS A 281 17.85 -1.62 0.45
C CYS A 281 19.00 -2.31 -0.33
N HIS A 282 19.98 -2.87 0.37
CA HIS A 282 21.15 -3.50 -0.24
C HIS A 282 20.79 -4.58 -1.26
N PHE A 283 19.69 -5.30 -1.03
CA PHE A 283 19.23 -6.41 -1.86
C PHE A 283 18.08 -6.03 -2.81
N ASN A 284 17.82 -4.75 -3.09
CA ASN A 284 16.75 -4.40 -4.04
C ASN A 284 17.05 -4.89 -5.47
N HIS A 285 18.32 -4.90 -5.85
CA HIS A 285 18.81 -5.21 -7.21
C HIS A 285 20.21 -5.82 -7.16
N GLY A 286 20.64 -6.43 -8.27
CA GLY A 286 22.01 -6.95 -8.42
C GLY A 286 22.30 -8.22 -7.62
N ASN A 287 21.26 -8.96 -7.25
CA ASN A 287 21.37 -10.20 -6.50
C ASN A 287 21.68 -11.37 -7.45
N PRO A 288 22.74 -12.17 -7.20
CA PRO A 288 23.00 -13.37 -7.99
C PRO A 288 21.78 -14.30 -8.01
N ASP A 289 21.45 -14.81 -9.19
CA ASP A 289 20.36 -15.78 -9.43
C ASP A 289 18.94 -15.30 -9.06
N VAL A 290 18.75 -14.01 -8.76
CA VAL A 290 17.44 -13.44 -8.42
C VAL A 290 17.13 -12.27 -9.35
N ILE A 291 15.98 -12.36 -10.04
CA ILE A 291 15.45 -11.26 -10.85
C ILE A 291 14.84 -10.22 -9.90
N GLY A 292 15.45 -9.04 -9.85
CA GLY A 292 15.09 -8.00 -8.90
C GLY A 292 15.61 -8.29 -7.49
N GLY A 293 14.74 -8.19 -6.50
CA GLY A 293 15.10 -8.36 -5.10
C GLY A 293 14.09 -7.72 -4.16
N GLY A 294 14.58 -7.27 -3.01
CA GLY A 294 13.77 -6.62 -2.00
C GLY A 294 14.61 -5.97 -0.92
N MET A 295 13.92 -5.17 -0.11
CA MET A 295 14.51 -4.58 1.08
C MET A 295 14.36 -5.53 2.26
N LEU A 296 15.24 -5.36 3.25
CA LEU A 296 15.07 -5.99 4.56
C LEU A 296 14.73 -4.88 5.56
N ALA A 297 13.72 -5.10 6.39
CA ALA A 297 13.35 -4.21 7.50
C ALA A 297 13.18 -4.97 8.79
N ASN A 298 13.25 -4.26 9.92
CA ASN A 298 12.79 -4.82 11.17
C ASN A 298 11.26 -4.99 11.08
N GLU A 299 10.77 -6.14 11.55
CA GLU A 299 9.36 -6.52 11.45
C GLU A 299 8.44 -5.50 12.14
N PHE A 300 7.17 -5.48 11.73
CA PHE A 300 6.12 -4.76 12.43
C PHE A 300 5.80 -5.38 13.80
N ILE A 301 4.56 -5.20 14.27
CA ILE A 301 4.07 -5.62 15.58
C ILE A 301 4.26 -7.12 15.75
N VAL A 302 4.93 -7.51 16.84
CA VAL A 302 4.85 -8.88 17.35
C VAL A 302 3.83 -8.89 18.48
N LEU A 303 2.60 -9.30 18.16
CA LEU A 303 1.57 -9.46 19.17
C LEU A 303 2.02 -10.51 20.20
N PRO A 304 1.73 -10.34 21.50
CA PRO A 304 2.10 -11.32 22.53
C PRO A 304 1.69 -12.76 22.18
N ILE A 305 0.56 -12.94 21.49
CA ILE A 305 0.07 -14.25 21.05
C ILE A 305 0.96 -14.91 19.98
N ILE A 306 1.69 -14.13 19.17
CA ILE A 306 2.61 -14.66 18.16
C ILE A 306 3.81 -15.35 18.81
N PHE A 307 4.24 -14.88 19.98
CA PHE A 307 5.28 -15.55 20.77
C PHE A 307 4.79 -16.85 21.43
N TRP A 308 3.47 -17.05 21.54
CA TRP A 308 2.88 -18.22 22.20
C TRP A 308 2.46 -19.32 21.23
N ALA A 309 2.19 -18.97 19.98
CA ALA A 309 1.76 -19.91 18.94
C ALA A 309 2.91 -20.58 18.18
N ARG A 310 4.17 -20.35 18.58
CA ARG A 310 5.37 -20.91 17.94
C ARG A 310 6.30 -21.55 18.96
#